data_AF-A0A090Z8Q5-F1
#
_entry.id   AF-A0A090Z8Q5-F1
#
_cell.length_a   1.000
_cell.length_b   1.000
_cell.length_c   1.000
_cell.angle_alpha   90.00
_cell.angle_beta   90.00
_cell.angle_gamma   90.00
#
_symmetry.space_group_name_H-M   'P 1'
#
loop_
_entity.id
_entity.type
_entity.pdbx_description
1 polymer ?
#
loop_
_entity_poly.entity_id
_entity_poly.type
_entity_poly.pdbx_seq_one_letter_code
_entity_poly.pdbx_strand_id
1 'polypeptide(L)'
;MIGPCYLHGALIPKFRDHLMEFAYYRVIRHGLSNLNVGPKTLTLEEAETTVNDFTNWRFPIVCFAGSKSSIPFFNYHIALGFGENEREVTISELLVREPVHENTVKGILLAYYTLVNDKTGIEKMRVPFVLPGLKEEGLKIKIDLPKM
;
A
#
# COMPACT_ATOMS: atom_id res chain seq x y z
N MET A 1 -13.19 -1.27 13.74
CA MET A 1 -12.23 -2.33 13.40
C MET A 1 -11.70 -2.01 12.01
N ILE A 2 -10.39 -1.80 11.89
CA ILE A 2 -9.70 -1.55 10.63
C ILE A 2 -9.27 -2.91 10.12
N GLY A 3 -9.75 -3.31 8.95
CA GLY A 3 -9.39 -4.59 8.35
C GLY A 3 -8.63 -4.37 7.05
N PRO A 4 -7.44 -4.95 6.86
CA PRO A 4 -6.89 -5.10 5.53
C PRO A 4 -7.87 -5.98 4.73
N CYS A 5 -8.27 -5.53 3.55
CA CYS A 5 -8.99 -6.37 2.61
C CYS A 5 -8.37 -6.28 1.23
N TYR A 6 -8.52 -7.35 0.46
CA TYR A 6 -8.12 -7.34 -0.93
C TYR A 6 -9.11 -6.52 -1.75
N LEU A 7 -8.59 -5.64 -2.59
CA LEU A 7 -9.37 -4.82 -3.50
C LEU A 7 -9.92 -5.70 -4.62
N HIS A 8 -11.19 -6.08 -4.51
CA HIS A 8 -11.88 -6.88 -5.53
C HIS A 8 -13.39 -6.59 -5.57
N GLY A 9 -14.02 -6.96 -6.68
CA GLY A 9 -15.48 -6.89 -6.86
C GLY A 9 -16.05 -5.52 -6.51
N ALA A 10 -17.06 -5.48 -5.62
CA ALA A 10 -17.75 -4.25 -5.24
C ALA A 10 -16.89 -3.21 -4.48
N LEU A 11 -15.67 -3.56 -4.05
CA LEU A 11 -14.74 -2.60 -3.43
C LEU A 11 -14.04 -1.73 -4.47
N ILE A 12 -13.86 -2.22 -5.70
CA ILE A 12 -13.21 -1.49 -6.80
C ILE A 12 -13.86 -0.13 -7.07
N PRO A 13 -15.17 -0.05 -7.39
CA PRO A 13 -15.81 1.24 -7.66
C PRO A 13 -15.77 2.16 -6.44
N LYS A 14 -15.96 1.63 -5.22
CA LYS A 14 -15.88 2.43 -3.99
C LYS A 14 -14.50 3.04 -3.79
N PHE A 15 -13.44 2.28 -4.07
CA PHE A 15 -12.08 2.75 -3.91
C PHE A 15 -11.74 3.82 -4.95
N ARG A 16 -12.14 3.61 -6.22
CA ARG A 16 -12.03 4.63 -7.27
C ARG A 16 -12.69 5.94 -6.84
N ASP A 17 -13.94 5.89 -6.40
CA ASP A 17 -14.70 7.08 -6.01
C ASP A 17 -14.02 7.78 -4.82
N HIS A 18 -13.46 7.01 -3.88
CA HIS A 18 -12.70 7.54 -2.75
C HIS A 18 -11.42 8.28 -3.15
N LEU A 19 -10.68 7.77 -4.16
CA LEU A 19 -9.47 8.43 -4.67
C LEU A 19 -9.75 9.77 -5.35
N MET A 20 -10.97 9.97 -5.83
CA MET A 20 -11.43 11.23 -6.43
C MET A 20 -11.88 12.24 -5.37
N GLU A 21 -12.41 11.76 -4.25
CA GLU A 21 -12.92 12.60 -3.16
C GLU A 21 -11.83 13.06 -2.18
N PHE A 22 -10.81 12.22 -1.94
CA PHE A 22 -9.78 12.50 -0.94
C PHE A 22 -8.40 12.63 -1.57
N ALA A 23 -7.62 13.59 -1.07
CA ALA A 23 -6.25 13.79 -1.53
C ALA A 23 -5.30 12.74 -0.94
N TYR A 24 -4.49 12.13 -1.82
CA TYR A 24 -3.48 11.13 -1.46
C TYR A 24 -2.09 11.53 -1.94
N TYR A 25 -1.08 11.11 -1.18
CA TYR A 25 0.31 11.04 -1.57
C TYR A 25 0.57 9.70 -2.25
N ARG A 26 1.15 9.74 -3.46
CA ARG A 26 1.61 8.54 -4.19
C ARG A 26 3.06 8.23 -3.81
N VAL A 27 3.24 7.62 -2.64
CA VAL A 27 4.56 7.38 -2.05
C VAL A 27 5.36 6.36 -2.84
N ILE A 28 4.71 5.30 -3.35
CA ILE A 28 5.32 4.35 -4.29
C ILE A 28 4.38 4.22 -5.48
N ARG A 29 4.95 4.27 -6.69
CA ARG A 29 4.28 3.88 -7.94
C ARG A 29 5.21 3.00 -8.76
N HIS A 30 4.73 1.84 -9.21
CA HIS A 30 5.49 0.85 -9.96
C HIS A 30 6.84 0.49 -9.29
N GLY A 31 6.87 0.41 -7.97
CA GLY A 31 8.06 0.10 -7.17
C GLY A 31 9.04 1.28 -7.01
N LEU A 32 8.78 2.42 -7.63
CA LEU A 32 9.59 3.63 -7.48
C LEU A 32 9.01 4.53 -6.39
N SER A 33 9.85 4.88 -5.42
CA SER A 33 9.46 5.77 -4.34
C SER A 33 9.57 7.23 -4.75
N ASN A 34 8.55 8.03 -4.42
CA ASN A 34 8.58 9.47 -4.58
C ASN A 34 7.93 10.16 -3.38
N LEU A 35 8.75 10.44 -2.37
CA LEU A 35 8.32 11.11 -1.14
C LEU A 35 8.10 12.62 -1.31
N ASN A 36 8.48 13.20 -2.45
CA ASN A 36 8.39 14.64 -2.71
C ASN A 36 7.12 15.04 -3.48
N VAL A 37 6.27 14.07 -3.87
CA VAL A 37 5.01 14.36 -4.55
C VAL A 37 3.99 14.85 -3.53
N GLY A 38 3.47 16.06 -3.72
CA GLY A 38 2.40 16.60 -2.89
C GLY A 38 1.09 15.80 -3.00
N PRO A 39 0.15 15.99 -2.07
CA PRO A 39 -1.12 15.30 -2.09
C PRO A 39 -1.97 15.80 -3.25
N LYS A 40 -2.70 14.90 -3.91
CA LYS A 40 -3.62 15.26 -4.98
C LYS A 40 -4.87 14.38 -4.92
N THR A 41 -6.03 14.99 -5.17
CA THR A 41 -7.27 14.29 -5.56
C THR A 41 -7.18 13.89 -7.02
N LEU A 42 -7.49 12.65 -7.33
CA LEU A 42 -7.33 12.12 -8.69
C LEU A 42 -8.51 12.51 -9.58
N THR A 43 -8.24 12.74 -10.87
CA THR A 43 -9.31 12.71 -11.88
C THR A 43 -9.87 11.29 -12.02
N LEU A 44 -11.01 11.13 -12.69
CA LEU A 44 -11.57 9.80 -12.97
C LEU A 44 -10.55 8.89 -13.67
N GLU A 45 -9.89 9.39 -14.71
CA GLU A 45 -8.86 8.67 -15.47
C GLU A 45 -7.65 8.27 -14.60
N GLU A 46 -7.17 9.19 -13.76
CA GLU A 46 -6.08 8.91 -12.82
C GLU A 46 -6.48 7.89 -11.76
N ALA A 47 -7.73 7.96 -11.28
CA ALA A 47 -8.28 7.00 -10.32
C ALA A 47 -8.44 5.62 -10.94
N GLU A 48 -8.95 5.52 -12.17
CA GLU A 48 -9.05 4.26 -12.91
C GLU A 48 -7.67 3.64 -13.17
N THR A 49 -6.69 4.47 -13.57
CA THR A 49 -5.31 4.03 -13.74
C THR A 49 -4.76 3.48 -12.42
N THR A 50 -4.99 4.19 -11.32
CA THR A 50 -4.51 3.78 -10.00
C THR A 50 -5.17 2.50 -9.52
N VAL A 51 -6.48 2.33 -9.74
CA VAL A 51 -7.17 1.08 -9.42
C VAL A 51 -6.61 -0.07 -10.26
N ASN A 52 -6.42 0.13 -11.56
CA ASN A 52 -5.84 -0.88 -12.45
C ASN A 52 -4.44 -1.28 -11.98
N ASP A 53 -3.59 -0.28 -11.69
CA ASP A 53 -2.25 -0.48 -11.14
C ASP A 53 -2.32 -1.36 -9.88
N PHE A 54 -3.21 -1.03 -8.94
CA PHE A 54 -3.42 -1.84 -7.73
C PHE A 54 -3.86 -3.27 -8.05
N THR A 55 -4.95 -3.45 -8.79
CA THR A 55 -5.57 -4.76 -9.03
C THR A 55 -4.74 -5.71 -9.89
N ASN A 56 -3.77 -5.18 -10.63
CA ASN A 56 -2.81 -5.98 -11.40
C ASN A 56 -1.77 -6.69 -10.51
N TRP A 57 -1.60 -6.25 -9.25
CA TRP A 57 -0.69 -6.88 -8.33
C TRP A 57 -1.32 -8.05 -7.58
N ARG A 58 -0.46 -8.95 -7.07
CA ARG A 58 -0.88 -10.19 -6.40
C ARG A 58 -1.65 -9.94 -5.10
N PHE A 59 -1.28 -8.88 -4.38
CA PHE A 59 -1.83 -8.52 -3.08
C PHE A 59 -2.25 -7.04 -3.05
N PRO A 60 -3.41 -6.69 -3.63
CA PRO A 60 -3.92 -5.31 -3.62
C PRO A 60 -4.66 -5.03 -2.31
N ILE A 61 -3.96 -4.58 -1.27
CA ILE A 61 -4.52 -4.41 0.06
C ILE A 61 -5.00 -2.97 0.26
N VAL A 62 -6.30 -2.82 0.55
CA VAL A 62 -6.90 -1.53 0.92
C VAL A 62 -7.39 -1.59 2.37
N CYS A 63 -7.19 -0.51 3.11
CA CYS A 63 -7.71 -0.40 4.47
C CYS A 63 -9.17 0.05 4.43
N PHE A 64 -10.10 -0.89 4.55
CA PHE A 64 -11.52 -0.57 4.60
C PHE A 64 -11.94 -0.24 6.03
N ALA A 65 -12.60 0.90 6.21
CA ALA A 65 -13.27 1.21 7.46
C ALA A 65 -14.62 0.48 7.45
N GLY A 66 -14.84 -0.42 8.42
CA GLY A 66 -16.04 -1.25 8.46
C GLY A 66 -17.37 -0.47 8.36
N SER A 67 -18.47 -1.19 8.18
CA SER A 67 -19.81 -0.70 7.77
C SER A 67 -20.44 0.44 8.59
N LYS A 68 -19.86 0.84 9.72
CA LYS A 68 -20.32 1.96 10.57
C LYS A 68 -19.54 3.26 10.36
N SER A 69 -18.51 3.26 9.50
CA SER A 69 -17.73 4.45 9.20
C SER A 69 -18.38 5.28 8.09
N SER A 70 -18.44 6.60 8.26
CA SER A 70 -18.87 7.54 7.22
C SER A 70 -17.84 7.69 6.09
N ILE A 71 -16.57 7.35 6.37
CA ILE A 71 -15.49 7.33 5.39
C ILE A 71 -15.16 5.85 5.11
N PRO A 72 -15.34 5.34 3.89
CA PRO A 72 -15.26 3.90 3.60
C PRO A 72 -13.84 3.33 3.66
N PHE A 73 -12.82 4.19 3.53
CA PHE A 73 -11.42 3.80 3.50
C PHE A 73 -10.60 4.61 4.51
N PHE A 74 -9.55 3.97 5.03
CA PHE A 74 -8.57 4.57 5.92
C PHE A 74 -7.48 5.32 5.14
N ASN A 75 -6.46 5.79 5.85
CA ASN A 75 -5.47 6.73 5.33
C ASN A 75 -4.33 6.08 4.54
N TYR A 76 -4.33 4.78 4.27
CA TYR A 76 -3.24 4.13 3.55
C TYR A 76 -3.68 2.86 2.82
N HIS A 77 -3.12 2.63 1.63
CA HIS A 77 -3.43 1.51 0.74
C HIS A 77 -2.14 1.05 0.05
N ILE A 78 -1.97 -0.26 -0.09
CA ILE A 78 -0.70 -0.85 -0.54
C ILE A 78 -0.94 -2.03 -1.46
N ALA A 79 -0.21 -2.10 -2.57
CA ALA A 79 -0.23 -3.23 -3.49
C ALA A 79 1.14 -3.87 -3.57
N LEU A 80 1.19 -5.20 -3.45
CA LEU A 80 2.43 -5.97 -3.48
C LEU A 80 2.39 -7.07 -4.54
N GLY A 81 3.52 -7.27 -5.22
CA GLY A 81 3.79 -8.42 -6.07
C GLY A 81 4.77 -9.38 -5.41
N PHE A 82 4.89 -10.59 -5.96
CA PHE A 82 6.01 -11.46 -5.62
C PHE A 82 7.34 -10.84 -6.06
N GLY A 83 8.40 -11.12 -5.30
CA GLY A 83 9.77 -10.79 -5.66
C GLY A 83 10.37 -11.84 -6.60
N GLU A 84 11.67 -12.08 -6.46
CA GLU A 84 12.41 -13.07 -7.26
C GLU A 84 11.94 -14.51 -7.04
N ASN A 85 11.31 -14.77 -5.89
CA ASN A 85 10.67 -16.04 -5.57
C ASN A 85 9.32 -15.77 -4.87
N GLU A 86 8.43 -16.77 -4.86
CA GLU A 86 7.09 -16.66 -4.25
C GLU A 86 7.10 -16.57 -2.72
N ARG A 87 8.27 -16.60 -2.08
CA ARG A 87 8.45 -16.43 -0.63
C ARG A 87 8.78 -14.99 -0.26
N GLU A 88 8.90 -14.12 -1.26
CA GLU A 88 9.24 -12.71 -1.11
C GLU A 88 8.18 -11.85 -1.74
N VAL A 89 7.86 -10.72 -1.13
CA VAL A 89 6.99 -9.72 -1.74
C VAL A 89 7.66 -8.36 -1.81
N THR A 90 7.34 -7.59 -2.85
CA THR A 90 7.86 -6.24 -3.07
C THR A 90 6.69 -5.29 -3.20
N ILE A 91 6.80 -4.12 -2.57
CA ILE A 91 5.77 -3.08 -2.66
C ILE A 91 5.86 -2.40 -4.02
N SER A 92 4.77 -2.43 -4.77
CA SER A 92 4.69 -1.79 -6.09
C SER A 92 3.89 -0.49 -6.04
N GLU A 93 2.83 -0.43 -5.23
CA GLU A 93 2.01 0.78 -5.04
C GLU A 93 1.85 1.08 -3.55
N LEU A 94 1.95 2.36 -3.19
CA LEU A 94 1.63 2.83 -1.84
C LEU A 94 1.02 4.22 -1.91
N LEU A 95 -0.24 4.31 -1.47
CA LEU A 95 -0.99 5.55 -1.34
C LEU A 95 -1.19 5.84 0.13
N VAL A 96 -0.93 7.08 0.56
CA VAL A 96 -1.16 7.49 1.95
C VAL A 96 -1.78 8.89 2.03
N ARG A 97 -2.50 9.18 3.11
CA ARG A 97 -2.96 10.52 3.49
C ARG A 97 -2.06 11.09 4.58
N GLU A 98 -2.25 12.35 4.95
CA GLU A 98 -1.56 12.93 6.11
C GLU A 98 -1.91 12.22 7.43
N PRO A 99 -0.95 12.11 8.38
CA PRO A 99 0.48 12.43 8.26
C PRO A 99 1.25 11.41 7.39
N VAL A 100 1.97 11.88 6.35
CA VAL A 100 2.59 11.01 5.33
C VAL A 100 3.51 9.94 5.92
N HIS A 101 4.50 10.35 6.72
CA HIS A 101 5.51 9.41 7.25
C HIS A 101 4.88 8.33 8.11
N GLU A 102 3.99 8.71 9.02
CA GLU A 102 3.32 7.80 9.94
C GLU A 102 2.40 6.83 9.19
N ASN A 103 1.59 7.32 8.25
CA ASN A 103 0.70 6.47 7.46
C ASN A 103 1.46 5.56 6.49
N THR A 104 2.64 5.98 6.02
CA THR A 104 3.55 5.14 5.25
C THR A 104 4.03 3.95 6.08
N VAL A 105 4.52 4.21 7.31
CA VAL A 105 4.95 3.14 8.23
C VAL A 105 3.77 2.21 8.56
N LYS A 106 2.59 2.77 8.88
CA LYS A 106 1.39 1.98 9.16
C LYS A 106 0.97 1.10 7.99
N GLY A 107 1.02 1.60 6.76
CA GLY A 107 0.71 0.83 5.57
C GLY A 107 1.66 -0.34 5.34
N ILE A 108 2.95 -0.11 5.52
CA ILE A 108 3.98 -1.14 5.42
C ILE A 108 3.80 -2.19 6.51
N LEU A 109 3.62 -1.79 7.77
CA LEU A 109 3.42 -2.73 8.89
C LEU A 109 2.14 -3.55 8.70
N LEU A 110 1.05 -2.94 8.24
CA LEU A 110 -0.18 -3.67 7.95
C LEU A 110 0.04 -4.75 6.89
N ALA A 111 0.72 -4.43 5.79
CA ALA A 111 1.06 -5.41 4.77
C ALA A 111 1.95 -6.52 5.33
N TYR A 112 2.95 -6.17 6.13
CA TYR A 112 3.84 -7.13 6.79
C TYR A 112 3.06 -8.11 7.66
N TYR A 113 2.21 -7.64 8.57
CA TYR A 113 1.45 -8.52 9.46
C TYR A 113 0.37 -9.33 8.71
N THR A 114 -0.11 -8.83 7.58
CA THR A 114 -1.07 -9.55 6.73
C THR A 114 -0.38 -10.67 5.94
N LEU A 115 0.79 -10.39 5.40
CA LEU A 115 1.43 -11.23 4.40
C LEU A 115 2.60 -12.04 4.93
N VAL A 116 3.44 -11.55 5.82
CA VAL A 116 4.67 -12.23 6.24
C VAL A 116 4.37 -13.15 7.42
N ASN A 117 4.00 -14.40 7.14
CA ASN A 117 3.75 -15.44 8.14
C ASN A 117 3.69 -16.83 7.46
N ASP A 118 3.70 -17.89 8.28
CA ASP A 118 3.75 -19.26 7.77
C ASP A 118 2.50 -19.66 6.96
N LYS A 119 1.34 -19.00 7.16
CA LYS A 119 0.09 -19.35 6.47
C LYS A 119 0.09 -18.94 5.00
N THR A 120 0.78 -17.85 4.69
CA THR A 120 0.92 -17.34 3.31
C THR A 120 2.17 -17.91 2.62
N GLY A 121 3.13 -18.44 3.38
CA GLY A 121 4.43 -18.90 2.87
C GLY A 121 5.40 -17.76 2.51
N ILE A 122 5.04 -16.51 2.80
CA ILE A 122 5.89 -15.35 2.55
C ILE A 122 6.80 -15.13 3.76
N GLU A 123 8.10 -15.15 3.52
CA GLU A 123 9.13 -15.09 4.54
C GLU A 123 9.64 -13.65 4.77
N LYS A 124 9.54 -12.77 3.78
CA LYS A 124 10.11 -11.41 3.84
C LYS A 124 9.42 -10.44 2.87
N MET A 125 9.50 -9.15 3.21
CA MET A 125 8.96 -8.05 2.41
C MET A 125 10.06 -7.05 2.04
N ARG A 126 10.09 -6.60 0.78
CA ARG A 126 11.04 -5.62 0.25
C ARG A 126 10.38 -4.24 0.15
N VAL A 127 11.05 -3.23 0.67
CA VAL A 127 10.60 -1.83 0.68
C VAL A 127 11.59 -0.98 -0.11
N PRO A 128 11.14 -0.17 -1.09
CA PRO A 128 12.04 0.56 -2.02
C PRO A 128 12.63 1.87 -1.45
N PHE A 129 12.66 2.03 -0.13
CA PHE A 129 13.30 3.17 0.53
C PHE A 129 13.50 2.91 2.03
N VAL A 130 14.40 3.69 2.63
CA VAL A 130 14.63 3.70 4.07
C VAL A 130 13.61 4.63 4.74
N LEU A 131 12.85 4.09 5.69
CA LEU A 131 12.03 4.90 6.61
C LEU A 131 12.70 4.98 7.99
N PRO A 132 12.83 6.18 8.58
CA PRO A 132 13.17 6.32 9.98
C PRO A 132 12.15 5.54 10.85
N GLY A 133 12.64 4.76 11.82
CA GLY A 133 11.79 3.99 12.75
C GLY A 133 11.46 2.54 12.33
N LEU A 134 11.69 2.15 11.08
CA LEU A 134 11.46 0.75 10.63
C LEU A 134 12.66 -0.19 10.90
N LYS A 135 13.79 0.33 11.40
CA LYS A 135 15.06 -0.40 11.51
C LYS A 135 15.23 -1.23 12.79
N GLU A 136 14.30 -1.24 13.75
CA GLU A 136 14.62 -1.71 15.11
C GLU A 136 13.72 -2.82 15.71
N GLU A 137 12.80 -3.46 14.97
CA GLU A 137 11.81 -4.36 15.59
C GLU A 137 11.85 -5.85 15.15
N GLY A 138 13.02 -6.43 14.84
CA GLY A 138 13.10 -7.87 14.51
C GLY A 138 12.28 -8.30 13.28
N LEU A 139 11.82 -7.32 12.48
CA LEU A 139 10.99 -7.51 11.29
C LEU A 139 11.84 -8.05 10.14
N LYS A 140 11.30 -9.00 9.36
CA LYS A 140 11.92 -9.52 8.13
C LYS A 140 11.68 -8.58 6.94
N ILE A 141 12.11 -7.33 7.08
CA ILE A 141 11.98 -6.30 6.04
C ILE A 141 13.36 -6.01 5.43
N LYS A 142 13.48 -6.13 4.11
CA LYS A 142 14.69 -5.77 3.37
C LYS A 142 14.48 -4.42 2.68
N ILE A 143 15.44 -3.52 2.83
CA ILE A 143 15.41 -2.23 2.14
C ILE A 143 16.14 -2.38 0.81
N ASP A 144 15.47 -2.05 -0.28
CA ASP A 144 16.08 -1.94 -1.59
C ASP A 144 16.61 -0.52 -1.76
N LEU A 145 17.94 -0.39 -1.72
CA LEU A 145 18.62 0.86 -2.05
C LEU A 145 18.73 0.96 -3.59
N PRO A 146 18.54 2.15 -4.19
CA PRO A 146 18.81 2.33 -5.61
C PRO A 146 20.26 1.92 -5.89
N LYS A 147 20.48 1.15 -6.95
CA LYS A 147 21.84 0.92 -7.47
C LYS A 147 22.35 2.27 -7.98
N MET A 148 23.39 2.79 -7.35
CA MET A 148 24.12 3.98 -7.80
C MET A 148 24.80 3.73 -9.15
#